data_AF-A0A8J3IEU9-F1
#
_entry.id   AF-A0A8J3IEU9-F1
#
_cell.length_a   1.000
_cell.length_b   1.000
_cell.length_c   1.000
_cell.angle_alpha   90.00
_cell.angle_beta   90.00
_cell.angle_gamma   90.00
#
_symmetry.space_group_name_H-M   'P 1'
#
loop_
_entity.id
_entity.type
_entity.pdbx_description
1 polymer ?
#
loop_
_entity_poly.entity_id
_entity_poly.type
_entity_poly.pdbx_seq_one_letter_code
_entity_poly.pdbx_strand_id
1 'polypeptide(L)' 'MNASYSVIPRIITTDKNSAYPKTFDEMQATGAVPASCELRQSKYFNNLVEQDHRFIKRLVKPGMGFWSFETAWRTPKDTR' A
#
# COMPACT_ATOMS: atom_id res chain seq x y z
N MET A 1 0.18 1.87 26.91
CA MET A 1 1.06 2.83 26.20
C MET A 1 0.30 3.31 24.98
N ASN A 2 -0.47 4.40 25.10
CA ASN A 2 -1.22 4.97 23.99
C ASN A 2 -0.27 5.82 23.17
N ALA A 3 0.33 5.21 22.16
CA ALA A 3 1.17 5.97 21.27
C ALA A 3 0.28 6.78 20.32
N SER A 4 0.23 8.08 20.58
CA SER A 4 -0.40 9.08 19.73
C SER A 4 0.41 9.26 18.44
N TYR A 5 0.38 8.27 17.54
CA TYR A 5 1.07 8.30 16.25
C TYR A 5 0.31 9.05 15.14
N SER A 6 -0.77 9.77 15.47
CA SER A 6 -1.48 10.59 14.50
C SER A 6 -0.75 11.92 14.29
N VAL A 7 0.49 11.85 13.79
CA VAL A 7 1.17 13.02 13.26
C VAL A 7 0.52 13.31 11.92
N ILE A 8 -0.19 14.43 11.86
CA ILE A 8 -0.81 14.85 10.61
C ILE A 8 0.35 15.19 9.66
N PRO A 9 0.47 14.48 8.52
CA PRO A 9 1.61 14.67 7.62
C PRO A 9 1.57 16.09 7.04
N ARG A 10 2.75 16.69 6.91
CA ARG A 10 2.90 17.95 6.17
C ARG A 10 2.82 17.74 4.66
N ILE A 11 3.28 16.58 4.18
CA ILE A 11 3.35 16.26 2.75
C ILE A 11 2.93 14.82 2.54
N ILE A 12 1.99 14.60 1.64
CA ILE A 12 1.59 13.28 1.15
C ILE A 12 2.22 13.08 -0.23
N THR A 13 2.97 11.99 -0.39
CA THR A 13 3.57 11.65 -1.69
C THR A 13 2.72 10.61 -2.38
N THR A 14 2.37 10.88 -3.64
CA THR A 14 1.55 9.98 -4.46
C THR A 14 2.17 9.76 -5.82
N ASP A 15 1.69 8.76 -6.55
CA ASP A 15 2.05 8.54 -7.94
C ASP A 15 1.49 9.68 -8.84
N LYS A 16 1.78 9.60 -10.14
CA LYS A 16 1.34 10.59 -11.15
C LYS A 16 -0.03 10.27 -11.77
N ASN A 17 -0.88 9.48 -11.11
CA ASN A 17 -2.22 9.21 -11.62
C ASN A 17 -3.10 10.47 -11.54
N SER A 18 -3.89 10.71 -12.59
CA SER A 18 -4.78 11.87 -12.73
C SER A 18 -5.95 11.88 -11.75
N ALA A 19 -6.26 10.75 -11.12
CA ALA A 19 -7.32 10.66 -10.13
C ALA A 19 -6.99 11.40 -8.82
N TYR A 20 -5.72 11.37 -8.39
CA TYR A 20 -5.33 11.81 -7.04
C TYR A 20 -5.48 13.31 -6.76
N PRO A 21 -5.16 14.24 -7.68
CA PRO A 21 -5.36 15.67 -7.41
C PRO A 21 -6.80 16.01 -7.06
N LYS A 22 -7.76 15.51 -7.85
CA LYS A 22 -9.19 15.73 -7.60
C LYS A 22 -9.63 15.16 -6.24
N THR A 23 -9.24 13.92 -5.95
CA THR A 23 -9.58 13.29 -4.67
C THR A 23 -8.91 14.01 -3.49
N PHE A 24 -7.70 14.51 -3.65
CA PHE A 24 -6.99 15.26 -2.61
C PHE A 24 -7.71 16.56 -2.27
N ASP A 25 -8.19 17.29 -3.27
CA ASP A 25 -8.97 18.52 -3.08
C ASP A 25 -10.30 18.24 -2.37
N GLU A 26 -11.00 17.16 -2.76
CA GLU A 26 -12.23 16.71 -2.10
C GLU A 26 -11.97 16.29 -0.64
N MET A 27 -10.84 15.64 -0.36
CA MET A 27 -10.44 15.23 0.99
C MET A 27 -10.08 16.44 1.88
N GLN A 28 -9.47 17.48 1.30
CA GLN A 28 -9.25 18.75 2.00
C GLN A 28 -10.57 19.46 2.31
N ALA A 29 -11.51 19.50 1.36
CA ALA A 29 -12.83 20.10 1.55
C ALA A 29 -13.67 19.36 2.62
N THR A 30 -13.54 18.04 2.70
CA THR A 30 -14.23 17.21 3.71
C THR A 30 -13.55 17.28 5.09
N GLY A 31 -12.35 17.87 5.19
CA GLY A 31 -11.57 17.96 6.43
C GLY A 31 -10.83 16.67 6.82
N ALA A 32 -10.77 15.68 5.93
CA ALA A 32 -10.04 14.43 6.15
C ALA A 32 -8.51 14.63 6.10
N VAL A 33 -8.06 15.61 5.33
CA VAL A 33 -6.67 16.07 5.24
C VAL A 33 -6.68 17.56 5.57
N PRO A 34 -5.78 18.08 6.43
CA PRO A 34 -5.75 19.50 6.72
C PRO A 34 -5.34 20.30 5.48
N ALA A 35 -5.81 21.54 5.39
CA ALA A 35 -5.41 22.47 4.33
C ALA A 35 -3.90 22.80 4.33
N SER A 36 -3.19 22.51 5.42
CA SER A 36 -1.74 22.70 5.53
C SER A 36 -0.93 21.55 4.92
N CYS A 37 -1.56 20.45 4.51
CA CYS A 37 -0.88 19.31 3.92
C CYS A 37 -0.74 19.50 2.40
N GLU A 38 0.45 19.25 1.87
CA GLU A 38 0.74 19.37 0.44
C GLU A 38 0.76 18.00 -0.25
N LEU A 39 0.30 17.95 -1.50
CA LEU A 39 0.43 16.78 -2.36
C LEU A 39 1.72 16.86 -3.19
N ARG A 40 2.54 15.82 -3.16
CA ARG A 40 3.79 15.73 -3.93
C ARG A 40 3.79 14.54 -4.87
N GLN A 41 4.05 14.79 -6.15
CA GLN A 41 4.19 13.73 -7.16
C GLN A 41 5.65 13.64 -7.64
N SER A 42 6.42 12.72 -7.06
CA SER A 42 7.84 12.55 -7.39
C SER A 42 8.17 11.10 -7.72
N LYS A 43 8.81 10.89 -8.88
CA LYS A 43 9.22 9.57 -9.36
C LYS A 43 10.19 8.88 -8.39
N TYR A 44 11.12 9.63 -7.81
CA TYR A 44 12.12 9.07 -6.90
C TYR A 44 11.48 8.47 -5.65
N PHE A 45 10.59 9.22 -5.00
CA PHE A 45 9.89 8.74 -3.81
C PHE A 45 8.90 7.62 -4.12
N ASN A 46 8.25 7.67 -5.30
CA ASN A 46 7.42 6.56 -5.75
C ASN A 46 8.24 5.27 -5.93
N ASN A 47 9.44 5.36 -6.51
CA ASN A 47 10.33 4.19 -6.66
C ASN A 47 10.73 3.57 -5.31
N LEU A 48 10.93 4.39 -4.27
CA LEU A 48 11.22 3.93 -2.90
C LEU A 48 10.03 3.14 -2.32
N VAL A 49 8.81 3.69 -2.45
CA VAL A 49 7.57 3.00 -2.02
C VAL A 49 7.38 1.68 -2.79
N GLU A 50 7.57 1.70 -4.10
CA GLU A 50 7.52 0.50 -4.94
C GLU A 50 8.60 -0.54 -4.58
N GLN A 51 9.76 -0.09 -4.09
CA GLN A 51 10.81 -0.98 -3.59
C GLN A 51 10.41 -1.66 -2.29
N ASP A 52 9.81 -0.91 -1.37
CA ASP A 52 9.31 -1.45 -0.09
C ASP A 52 8.25 -2.53 -0.32
N HIS A 53 7.36 -2.31 -1.29
CA HIS A 53 6.37 -3.30 -1.69
C HIS A 53 6.98 -4.64 -2.15
N ARG A 54 8.25 -4.71 -2.54
CA ARG A 54 8.89 -5.98 -2.97
C ARG A 54 8.97 -6.97 -1.83
N PHE A 55 9.15 -6.50 -0.59
CA PHE A 55 9.22 -7.39 0.57
C PHE A 55 7.88 -8.09 0.80
N ILE A 56 6.79 -7.31 0.86
CA ILE A 56 5.43 -7.84 1.00
C ILE A 56 5.09 -8.76 -0.18
N LYS A 57 5.39 -8.34 -1.42
CA LYS A 57 5.18 -9.16 -2.62
C LYS A 57 5.95 -10.47 -2.57
N ARG A 58 7.17 -10.48 -2.03
CA ARG A 58 7.97 -11.71 -1.86
C ARG A 58 7.35 -12.65 -0.82
N LEU A 59 6.72 -12.12 0.22
CA LEU A 59 6.01 -12.95 1.21
C LEU A 59 4.72 -13.55 0.64
N VAL A 60 3.92 -12.77 -0.10
CA VAL A 60 2.61 -13.24 -0.56
C VAL A 60 2.68 -14.13 -1.82
N LYS A 61 3.66 -13.91 -2.71
CA LYS A 61 3.76 -14.65 -4.00
C LYS A 61 3.91 -16.18 -3.84
N PRO A 62 4.77 -16.71 -2.93
CA PRO A 62 4.88 -18.15 -2.72
C PRO A 62 3.59 -18.79 -2.20
N GLY A 63 2.82 -18.09 -1.37
CA GLY A 63 1.56 -18.57 -0.80
C GLY A 63 0.41 -18.71 -1.82
N MET A 64 0.42 -17.90 -2.88
CA MET A 64 -0.62 -17.99 -3.93
C MET A 64 -0.55 -19.28 -4.75
N GLY A 65 0.61 -19.91 -4.86
CA GLY A 65 0.77 -21.21 -5.51
C GLY A 65 0.44 -22.39 -4.58
N PHE A 66 0.48 -22.20 -3.25
CA PHE A 66 0.18 -23.24 -2.25
C PHE A 66 -1.31 -23.28 -1.87
N TRP A 67 -2.06 -22.22 -2.18
CA TRP A 67 -3.49 -22.08 -1.89
C TRP A 67 -4.39 -22.23 -3.11
N SER A 68 -3.85 -22.55 -4.30
CA SER A 68 -4.71 -23.00 -5.39
C SER A 68 -5.16 -24.43 -5.11
N PHE A 69 -6.47 -24.69 -5.23
CA PHE A 69 -7.05 -26.04 -5.06
C PHE A 69 -6.30 -27.09 -5.89
N GLU A 70 -5.83 -26.69 -7.08
CA GLU A 70 -5.17 -27.56 -8.06
C GLU A 70 -3.78 -28.07 -7.60
N THR A 71 -3.00 -27.25 -6.88
CA THR A 71 -1.68 -27.67 -6.35
C THR A 71 -1.81 -28.39 -5.01
N ALA A 72 -2.79 -28.03 -4.19
CA ALA A 72 -3.09 -28.71 -2.93
C ALA A 72 -3.42 -30.21 -3.14
N TRP A 73 -4.15 -30.54 -4.21
CA TRP A 73 -4.48 -31.92 -4.62
C TRP A 73 -3.27 -32.78 -5.02
N ARG A 74 -2.14 -32.17 -5.39
CA ARG A 74 -0.90 -32.88 -5.80
C ARG A 74 0.00 -33.21 -4.61
N THR A 75 -0.36 -32.79 -3.40
CA THR A 75 0.34 -33.18 -2.17
C THR A 75 -0.17 -34.56 -1.75
N PRO A 76 0.65 -35.64 -1.81
CA PRO A 76 0.22 -36.93 -1.32
C PRO A 76 -0.12 -36.79 0.16
N LYS A 77 -1.35 -37.15 0.55
CA LYS A 77 -1.68 -37.30 1.97
C LYS A 77 -0.90 -38.52 2.45
N ASP A 78 0.22 -38.28 3.13
CA ASP A 78 0.92 -39.32 3.89
C ASP A 78 -0.01 -39.70 5.08
N THR A 79 -0.95 -40.60 4.80
CA THR A 79 -1.72 -41.29 5.83
C THR A 79 -0.81 -42.36 6.43
N ARG A 80 -0.21 -42.04 7.57
CA ARG A 80 0.15 -43.04 8.59
C ARG A 80 -1.10 -43.50 9.33
#